data_AF-A0A8S1R559-F1
#
_entry.id   AF-A0A8S1R559-F1
#
_cell.length_a   1.000
_cell.length_b   1.000
_cell.length_c   1.000
_cell.angle_alpha   90.00
_cell.angle_beta   90.00
_cell.angle_gamma   90.00
#
_symmetry.space_group_name_H-M   'P 1'
#
loop_
_entity.id
_entity.type
_entity.pdbx_description
1 polymer ?
#
loop_
_entity_poly.entity_id
_entity_poly.type
_entity_poly.pdbx_seq_one_letter_code
_entity_poly.pdbx_strand_id
1 'polypeptide(L)' 'MDEARNIFEKALLVNNNYSSSHFHFALSLEDFKQFDSAIFHYNQAIKINPSFYQAYENRAFFQIQIQIKSIDNLVYCII' A
#
# COMPACT_ATOMS: atom_id res chain seq x y z
N MET A 1 6.66 4.26 14.47
CA MET A 1 6.70 3.53 13.18
C MET A 1 6.71 2.03 13.42
N ASP A 2 7.57 1.54 14.33
CA ASP A 2 7.69 0.09 14.58
C ASP A 2 6.50 -0.52 15.32
N GLU A 3 5.81 0.22 16.19
CA GLU A 3 4.61 -0.30 16.87
C GLU A 3 3.46 -0.56 15.90
N ALA A 4 3.18 0.38 14.98
CA ALA A 4 2.12 0.19 13.97
C ALA A 4 2.42 -1.03 13.08
N ARG A 5 3.67 -1.15 12.61
CA ARG A 5 4.11 -2.31 11.82
C ARG A 5 3.97 -3.62 12.60
N ASN A 6 4.39 -3.65 13.86
CA ASN A 6 4.33 -4.85 14.70
C ASN A 6 2.87 -5.24 15.03
N ILE A 7 1.96 -4.28 15.20
CA ILE A 7 0.52 -4.54 15.36
C ILE A 7 -0.05 -5.13 14.06
N PHE A 8 0.30 -4.60 12.89
CA PHE A 8 -0.15 -5.14 11.60
C PHE A 8 0.43 -6.54 11.34
N GLU A 9 1.70 -6.79 11.63
CA GLU A 9 2.32 -8.12 11.51
C GLU A 9 1.62 -9.14 12.42
N LYS A 10 1.32 -8.77 13.67
CA LYS A 10 0.53 -9.64 14.57
C LYS A 10 -0.89 -9.87 14.05
N ALA A 11 -1.55 -8.84 13.52
CA ALA A 11 -2.89 -8.98 12.94
C ALA A 11 -2.89 -9.95 11.74
N LEU A 12 -1.85 -9.90 10.90
CA LEU A 12 -1.65 -10.82 9.78
C LEU A 12 -1.38 -12.27 10.24
N LEU A 13 -0.65 -12.44 11.34
CA LEU A 13 -0.38 -13.77 11.92
C LEU A 13 -1.63 -14.42 12.54
N VAL A 14 -2.53 -13.62 13.11
CA VAL A 14 -3.74 -14.13 13.78
C VAL A 14 -4.83 -14.49 12.77
N ASN A 15 -4.97 -13.76 11.66
CA ASN A 15 -5.93 -14.10 10.61
C ASN A 15 -5.43 -13.64 9.23
N ASN A 16 -4.72 -14.54 8.56
CA ASN A 16 -4.11 -14.32 7.25
C ASN A 16 -5.12 -14.12 6.10
N ASN A 17 -6.43 -14.25 6.37
CA ASN A 17 -7.51 -14.13 5.37
C ASN A 17 -8.26 -12.80 5.41
N TYR A 18 -7.76 -11.78 6.14
CA TYR A 18 -8.42 -10.48 6.16
C TYR A 18 -7.84 -9.55 5.09
N SER A 19 -8.48 -9.54 3.91
CA SER A 19 -8.15 -8.59 2.83
C SER A 19 -8.11 -7.14 3.33
N SER A 20 -9.02 -6.80 4.27
CA SER A 20 -9.07 -5.48 4.89
C SER A 20 -7.85 -5.18 5.78
N SER A 21 -7.23 -6.16 6.44
CA SER A 21 -5.97 -5.94 7.19
C SER A 21 -4.85 -5.53 6.25
N HIS A 22 -4.68 -6.26 5.15
CA HIS A 22 -3.68 -5.92 4.14
C HIS A 22 -3.94 -4.53 3.53
N PHE A 23 -5.20 -4.19 3.27
CA PHE A 23 -5.59 -2.87 2.78
C PHE A 23 -5.28 -1.75 3.78
N HIS A 24 -5.65 -1.89 5.05
CA HIS A 24 -5.35 -0.87 6.07
C HIS A 24 -3.86 -0.75 6.36
N PHE A 25 -3.12 -1.84 6.27
CA PHE A 25 -1.67 -1.78 6.40
C PHE A 25 -1.04 -1.06 5.20
N ALA A 26 -1.52 -1.32 3.99
CA ALA A 26 -1.08 -0.60 2.80
C ALA A 26 -1.29 0.91 2.96
N LEU A 27 -2.49 1.35 3.39
CA LEU A 27 -2.78 2.76 3.69
C LEU A 27 -1.81 3.36 4.71
N SER A 28 -1.54 2.65 5.81
CA SER A 28 -0.56 3.12 6.81
C SER A 28 0.85 3.24 6.24
N LEU A 29 1.24 2.34 5.32
CA LEU A 29 2.54 2.41 4.64
C LEU A 29 2.65 3.59 3.67
N GLU A 30 1.53 4.04 3.10
CA GLU A 30 1.48 5.27 2.31
C GLU A 30 1.85 6.50 3.15
N ASP A 31 1.28 6.61 4.36
CA ASP A 31 1.59 7.69 5.31
C ASP A 31 3.07 7.71 5.69
N PHE A 32 3.69 6.53 5.77
CA PHE A 32 5.13 6.37 6.01
C PHE A 32 5.99 6.47 4.75
N LYS A 33 5.41 6.80 3.59
CA LYS A 33 6.09 6.88 2.28
C LYS A 33 6.80 5.59 1.85
N GLN A 34 6.36 4.44 2.36
CA GLN A 34 6.90 3.12 2.04
C GLN A 34 6.15 2.51 0.87
N PHE A 35 6.36 3.09 -0.31
CA PHE A 35 5.49 2.89 -1.46
C PHE A 35 5.52 1.46 -2.02
N ASP A 36 6.70 0.83 -2.12
CA ASP A 36 6.81 -0.55 -2.61
C ASP A 36 6.08 -1.54 -1.70
N SER A 37 6.22 -1.35 -0.38
CA SER A 37 5.52 -2.17 0.62
C SER A 37 4.00 -1.97 0.56
N ALA A 38 3.53 -0.72 0.38
CA ALA A 38 2.10 -0.45 0.24
C ALA A 38 1.50 -1.18 -0.97
N ILE A 39 2.16 -1.14 -2.12
CA ILE A 39 1.73 -1.88 -3.33
C ILE A 39 1.67 -3.39 -3.07
N PHE A 40 2.67 -3.95 -2.40
CA PHE A 40 2.68 -5.36 -2.04
C PHE A 40 1.43 -5.73 -1.22
N HIS A 41 1.09 -4.94 -0.20
CA HIS A 41 -0.05 -5.22 0.65
C HIS A 41 -1.40 -5.01 -0.07
N TYR A 42 -1.53 -4.03 -0.97
CA TYR A 42 -2.73 -3.95 -1.83
C TYR A 42 -2.90 -5.17 -2.72
N ASN A 43 -1.80 -5.70 -3.28
CA ASN A 43 -1.85 -6.90 -4.10
C ASN A 43 -2.28 -8.14 -3.28
N GLN A 44 -1.84 -8.26 -2.02
CA GLN A 44 -2.32 -9.32 -1.14
C GLN A 44 -3.81 -9.16 -0.82
N ALA A 45 -4.28 -7.95 -0.53
CA ALA A 45 -5.70 -7.68 -0.30
C ALA A 45 -6.57 -8.11 -1.50
N ILE A 46 -6.13 -7.78 -2.71
CA ILE A 46 -6.77 -8.18 -3.97
C ILE A 46 -6.72 -9.70 -4.19
N LYS A 47 -5.58 -10.34 -3.87
CA LYS A 47 -5.43 -11.79 -4.02
C LYS A 47 -6.36 -12.57 -3.08
N ILE A 48 -6.54 -12.08 -1.85
CA ILE A 48 -7.42 -12.69 -0.84
C ILE A 48 -8.88 -12.44 -1.19
N ASN A 49 -9.24 -11.21 -1.59
CA ASN A 49 -10.58 -10.86 -2.01
C ASN A 49 -10.55 -10.11 -3.35
N PRO A 50 -10.70 -10.85 -4.47
CA PRO A 50 -10.73 -10.25 -5.81
C PRO A 50 -11.91 -9.29 -6.04
N SER A 51 -12.93 -9.31 -5.19
CA SER A 51 -14.08 -8.40 -5.23
C SER A 51 -13.88 -7.14 -4.37
N PHE A 52 -12.72 -6.97 -3.75
CA PHE A 52 -12.45 -5.83 -2.87
C PHE A 52 -12.10 -4.57 -3.66
N TYR A 53 -13.13 -3.90 -4.18
CA TYR A 53 -12.98 -2.76 -5.09
C TYR A 53 -12.14 -1.63 -4.51
N GLN A 54 -12.21 -1.37 -3.19
CA GLN A 54 -11.41 -0.33 -2.54
C GLN A 54 -9.90 -0.59 -2.69
N ALA A 55 -9.46 -1.85 -2.69
CA ALA A 55 -8.05 -2.17 -2.86
C ALA A 55 -7.57 -1.89 -4.29
N TYR A 56 -8.41 -2.09 -5.31
CA TYR A 56 -8.08 -1.72 -6.69
C TYR A 56 -8.04 -0.21 -6.89
N GLU A 57 -9.03 0.51 -6.37
CA GLU A 57 -9.13 1.97 -6.46
C GLU A 57 -7.90 2.64 -5.85
N ASN A 58 -7.56 2.29 -4.60
CA ASN A 58 -6.42 2.88 -3.91
C ASN A 58 -5.09 2.47 -4.54
N ARG A 59 -4.93 1.22 -4.99
CA ARG A 59 -3.71 0.80 -5.72
C ARG A 59 -3.50 1.61 -7.00
N ALA A 60 -4.57 1.84 -7.76
CA ALA A 60 -4.50 2.61 -9.01
C ALA A 60 -4.17 4.08 -8.75
N PHE A 61 -4.86 4.72 -7.80
CA PHE A 61 -4.57 6.08 -7.38
C PHE A 61 -3.11 6.24 -6.94
N PHE A 62 -2.64 5.30 -6.13
CA PHE A 62 -1.29 5.33 -5.60
C PHE A 62 -0.21 5.09 -6.66
N GLN A 63 -0.43 4.18 -7.62
CA GLN A 63 0.47 4.00 -8.76
C GLN A 63 0.63 5.29 -9.57
N ILE A 64 -0.48 6.00 -9.81
CA ILE A 64 -0.44 7.30 -10.50
C ILE A 64 0.37 8.31 -9.67
N GLN A 65 0.17 8.36 -8.36
CA GLN A 65 0.89 9.28 -7.48
C GLN A 65 2.41 9.04 -7.47
N ILE A 66 2.85 7.77 -7.45
CA ILE A 66 4.27 7.43 -7.55
C ILE A 66 4.84 7.88 -8.90
N GLN A 67 4.12 7.62 -9.98
CA GLN A 67 4.57 7.97 -11.32
C GLN A 67 4.69 9.50 -11.49
N ILE A 68 3.74 10.28 -10.99
CA ILE A 68 3.79 11.75 -10.99
C ILE A 68 5.01 12.24 -10.20
N LYS A 69 5.22 11.76 -8.96
CA LYS A 69 6.39 12.15 -8.16
C LYS A 69 7.71 11.79 -8.83
N SER A 70 7.77 10.65 -9.51
CA SER A 70 8.95 10.25 -10.28
C SER A 70 9.21 11.22 -11.44
N ILE A 71 8.15 11.67 -12.12
CA ILE A 71 8.24 12.65 -13.22
C ILE A 71 8.67 14.01 -12.69
N ASP A 72 8.10 14.50 -11.59
CA ASP A 72 8.46 15.78 -10.98
C ASP A 72 9.95 15.81 -10.58
N ASN A 73 10.46 14.71 -10.03
CA ASN A 73 11.87 14.59 -9.65
C ASN A 73 12.79 14.57 -10.88
N LEU A 74 12.36 13.96 -11.99
CA LEU A 74 13.09 13.98 -13.27
C LEU A 74 13.16 15.40 -13.86
N VAL A 75 12.07 16.17 -13.80
CA VAL A 75 12.02 17.55 -14.31
C VAL A 75 12.97 18.45 -13.50
N TYR A 76 13.01 18.31 -12.18
CA TYR A 76 13.93 19.08 -11.32
C TYR A 76 15.41 18.77 -11.54
N CYS A 77 15.78 17.58 -12.02
CA CYS A 77 17.18 17.25 -12.31
C CYS A 77 17.68 17.77 -13.66
N ILE A 78 16.80 18.26 -14.54
CA ILE A 78 17.13 18.70 -15.91
C ILE A 78 17.28 20.24 -16.01
N ILE A 79 16.98 20.98 -14.94
CA ILE A 79 17.11 22.45 -14.83
C ILE A 79 18.32 22.78 -13.97
#